data_AF-Q22DV9-F1
#
_entry.id   AF-Q22DV9-F1
#
_cell.length_a   1.000
_cell.length_b   1.000
_cell.length_c   1.000
_cell.angle_alpha   90.00
_cell.angle_beta   90.00
_cell.angle_gamma   90.00
#
_symmetry.space_group_name_H-M   'P 1'
#
loop_
_entity.id
_entity.type
_entity.pdbx_description
1 polymer ?
#
loop_
_entity_poly.entity_id
_entity_poly.type
_entity_poly.pdbx_seq_one_letter_code
_entity_poly.pdbx_strand_id
1 'polypeptide(L)'
;MNSIGKAALSSQIGSSGNKYAVNASSKSGIKWTDFNYPPLIKVIHYDRSELQDPHKKIATLLWLGHILILLISIINFINNCVQGVGFRIGLSVAFFILFNPFEGICFYQGLLAFLDNDSKFKIYKILSVLLGLFYIAFMIGDFGNFNGFVRIKDVDAFPKALCVIESIFFFVVIVIHFYCTYKAHKWEDGPAKLLTQSDSASVASKDRSQSQISQP
;
A
#
# COMPACT_ATOMS: atom_id res chain seq x y z
N MET A 1 18.05 2.88 44.42
CA MET A 1 17.52 3.35 43.12
C MET A 1 18.46 2.86 42.01
N ASN A 2 18.13 2.16 40.94
CA ASN A 2 16.99 1.37 40.46
C ASN A 2 17.52 0.60 39.22
N SER A 3 18.21 -0.55 39.38
CA SER A 3 18.66 -1.37 38.22
C SER A 3 17.63 -2.41 37.78
N ILE A 4 16.67 -2.75 38.65
CA ILE A 4 15.61 -3.74 38.40
C ILE A 4 14.56 -3.20 37.40
N GLY A 5 14.41 -1.87 37.29
CA GLY A 5 13.44 -1.25 36.37
C GLY A 5 13.83 -1.25 34.89
N LYS A 6 15.13 -1.35 34.55
CA LYS A 6 15.59 -1.31 33.14
C LYS A 6 15.44 -2.66 32.42
N ALA A 7 15.49 -3.78 33.13
CA ALA A 7 15.34 -5.11 32.54
C ALA A 7 13.87 -5.48 32.24
N ALA A 8 12.92 -4.94 33.01
CA ALA A 8 11.50 -5.19 32.79
C ALA A 8 10.93 -4.41 31.58
N LEU A 9 11.47 -3.20 31.32
CA LEU A 9 10.97 -2.34 30.24
C LEU A 9 11.42 -2.83 28.84
N SER A 10 12.61 -3.44 28.71
CA SER A 10 13.09 -3.98 27.43
C SER A 10 12.39 -5.30 27.04
N SER A 11 11.86 -6.04 28.00
CA SER A 11 11.13 -7.30 27.78
C SER A 11 9.70 -7.08 27.24
N GLN A 12 9.03 -5.99 27.63
CA GLN A 12 7.66 -5.70 27.16
C GLN A 12 7.62 -5.13 25.74
N ILE A 13 8.65 -4.41 25.29
CA ILE A 13 8.69 -3.84 23.93
C ILE A 13 8.85 -4.94 22.86
N GLY A 14 9.52 -6.06 23.17
CA GLY A 14 9.68 -7.18 22.23
C GLY A 14 8.53 -8.19 22.22
N SER A 15 7.75 -8.30 23.31
CA SER A 15 6.74 -9.36 23.47
C SER A 15 5.37 -9.01 22.85
N SER A 16 4.99 -7.73 22.84
CA SER A 16 3.69 -7.32 22.30
C SER A 16 3.65 -7.28 20.77
N GLY A 17 4.76 -6.98 20.08
CA GLY A 17 4.80 -7.04 18.61
C GLY A 17 4.75 -8.46 18.05
N ASN A 18 5.39 -9.42 18.75
CA ASN A 18 5.50 -10.80 18.28
C ASN A 18 4.20 -11.60 18.44
N LYS A 19 3.37 -11.31 19.43
CA LYS A 19 2.10 -12.05 19.64
C LYS A 19 1.05 -11.79 18.56
N TYR A 20 1.08 -10.63 17.89
CA TYR A 20 0.15 -10.36 16.77
C TYR A 20 0.64 -10.98 15.46
N ALA A 21 1.94 -10.91 15.16
CA ALA A 21 2.51 -11.51 13.95
C ALA A 21 2.40 -13.05 13.91
N VAL A 22 2.57 -13.71 15.06
CA VAL A 22 2.52 -15.18 15.16
C VAL A 22 1.10 -15.74 14.97
N ASN A 23 0.06 -15.00 15.37
CA ASN A 23 -1.33 -15.46 15.23
C ASN A 23 -1.91 -15.21 13.83
N ALA A 24 -1.45 -14.19 13.10
CA ALA A 24 -1.85 -13.92 11.72
C ALA A 24 -1.20 -14.89 10.71
N SER A 25 0.05 -15.30 10.98
CA SER A 25 0.84 -16.21 10.11
C SER A 25 0.22 -17.61 9.95
N SER A 26 -0.45 -18.13 10.98
CA SER A 26 -0.95 -19.52 10.97
C SER A 26 -2.17 -19.75 10.08
N LYS A 27 -2.93 -18.70 9.71
CA LYS A 27 -4.15 -18.83 8.89
C LYS A 27 -3.93 -18.57 7.40
N SER A 28 -2.99 -17.72 7.02
CA SER A 28 -2.78 -17.32 5.62
C SER A 28 -1.58 -18.00 4.95
N GLY A 29 -0.71 -18.67 5.71
CA GLY A 29 0.54 -19.23 5.19
C GLY A 29 1.60 -18.16 4.84
N ILE A 30 1.30 -16.88 5.08
CA ILE A 30 2.17 -15.75 4.78
C ILE A 30 3.27 -15.64 5.83
N LYS A 31 4.53 -15.51 5.37
CA LYS A 31 5.70 -15.39 6.24
C LYS A 31 6.03 -13.92 6.53
N TRP A 32 5.21 -13.28 7.36
CA TRP A 32 5.34 -11.85 7.70
C TRP A 32 6.71 -11.41 8.27
N THR A 33 7.53 -12.35 8.74
CA THR A 33 8.88 -12.09 9.24
C THR A 33 9.95 -12.05 8.14
N ASP A 34 9.63 -12.47 6.92
CA ASP A 34 10.56 -12.46 5.78
C ASP A 34 10.53 -11.10 5.06
N PHE A 35 11.28 -10.14 5.59
CA PHE A 35 11.37 -8.81 4.98
C PHE A 35 12.21 -8.88 3.70
N ASN A 36 11.57 -8.57 2.56
CA ASN A 36 12.16 -8.76 1.23
C ASN A 36 12.02 -7.52 0.31
N TYR A 37 11.27 -6.49 0.72
CA TYR A 37 10.99 -5.31 -0.10
C TYR A 37 11.20 -3.98 0.68
N PRO A 38 11.65 -2.90 0.03
CA PRO A 38 12.22 -2.86 -1.31
C PRO A 38 13.57 -3.61 -1.33
N PRO A 39 14.04 -4.14 -2.49
CA PRO A 39 15.14 -5.11 -2.53
C PRO A 39 16.43 -4.71 -1.81
N LEU A 40 16.74 -3.42 -1.74
CA LEU A 40 17.96 -2.89 -1.14
C LEU A 40 17.87 -2.72 0.39
N ILE A 41 16.69 -2.37 0.91
CA ILE A 41 16.53 -2.02 2.34
C ILE A 41 15.76 -3.10 3.10
N LYS A 42 14.87 -3.85 2.41
CA LYS A 42 14.11 -4.98 2.93
C LYS A 42 13.42 -4.64 4.25
N VAL A 43 12.52 -3.66 4.21
CA VAL A 43 11.79 -3.16 5.39
C VAL A 43 10.40 -3.75 5.54
N ILE A 44 9.82 -4.29 4.47
CA ILE A 44 8.50 -4.90 4.46
C ILE A 44 8.54 -6.27 3.78
N HIS A 45 7.62 -7.14 4.18
CA HIS A 45 7.36 -8.40 3.49
C HIS A 45 6.36 -8.16 2.35
N TYR A 46 6.74 -8.55 1.14
CA TYR A 46 5.88 -8.54 -0.04
C TYR A 46 6.29 -9.68 -0.98
N ASP A 47 5.52 -10.77 -0.97
CA ASP A 47 5.65 -11.85 -1.95
C ASP A 47 4.31 -12.10 -2.65
N ARG A 48 4.28 -11.92 -3.98
CA ARG A 48 3.07 -12.13 -4.79
C ARG A 48 2.73 -13.62 -5.00
N SER A 49 3.68 -14.51 -4.79
CA SER A 49 3.48 -15.96 -4.90
C SER A 49 2.71 -16.51 -3.71
N GLU A 50 2.81 -15.86 -2.55
CA GLU A 50 2.07 -16.20 -1.33
C GLU A 50 0.59 -15.75 -1.38
N LEU A 51 0.23 -14.89 -2.33
CA LEU A 51 -1.13 -14.32 -2.45
C LEU A 51 -1.98 -15.10 -3.45
N GLN A 52 -3.21 -15.43 -3.04
CA GLN A 52 -4.24 -15.98 -3.91
C GLN A 52 -5.09 -14.87 -4.54
N ASP A 53 -5.72 -15.17 -5.68
CA ASP A 53 -6.76 -14.30 -6.24
C ASP A 53 -7.97 -14.28 -5.31
N PRO A 54 -8.63 -13.12 -5.11
CA PRO A 54 -8.42 -11.83 -5.79
C PRO A 54 -7.37 -10.90 -5.16
N HIS A 55 -6.82 -11.22 -3.98
CA HIS A 55 -5.89 -10.37 -3.24
C HIS A 55 -4.61 -10.05 -4.03
N LYS A 56 -4.10 -11.04 -4.78
CA LYS A 56 -2.91 -10.87 -5.65
C LYS A 56 -3.04 -9.72 -6.64
N LYS A 57 -4.21 -9.55 -7.27
CA LYS A 57 -4.48 -8.47 -8.23
C LYS A 57 -4.43 -7.11 -7.55
N ILE A 58 -5.08 -6.99 -6.39
CA ILE A 58 -5.09 -5.74 -5.62
C ILE A 58 -3.69 -5.39 -5.11
N ALA A 59 -2.97 -6.35 -4.55
CA ALA A 59 -1.59 -6.15 -4.11
C ALA A 59 -0.68 -5.70 -5.27
N THR A 60 -0.86 -6.26 -6.46
CA THR A 60 -0.14 -5.86 -7.68
C THR A 60 -0.49 -4.43 -8.09
N LEU A 61 -1.76 -4.02 -8.01
CA LEU A 61 -2.18 -2.65 -8.32
C LEU A 61 -1.61 -1.64 -7.33
N LEU A 62 -1.64 -1.93 -6.03
CA LEU A 62 -1.03 -1.05 -5.02
C LEU A 62 0.48 -0.92 -5.23
N TRP A 63 1.16 -2.03 -5.52
CA TRP A 63 2.58 -2.02 -5.85
C TRP A 63 2.86 -1.19 -7.10
N LEU A 64 2.04 -1.35 -8.16
CA LEU A 64 2.15 -0.54 -9.37
C LEU A 64 1.97 0.96 -9.07
N GLY A 65 1.01 1.32 -8.21
CA GLY A 65 0.82 2.70 -7.75
C GLY A 65 2.08 3.27 -7.10
N HIS A 66 2.70 2.51 -6.19
CA HIS A 66 3.95 2.90 -5.56
C HIS A 66 5.12 3.07 -6.56
N ILE A 67 5.24 2.17 -7.55
CA ILE A 67 6.26 2.32 -8.61
C ILE A 67 5.99 3.56 -9.48
N LEU A 68 4.74 3.87 -9.80
CA LEU A 68 4.40 5.08 -10.55
C LEU A 68 4.80 6.35 -9.81
N ILE A 69 4.64 6.41 -8.48
CA ILE A 69 5.09 7.56 -7.68
C ILE A 69 6.62 7.72 -7.67
N LEU A 70 7.35 6.60 -7.66
CA LEU A 70 8.80 6.62 -7.83
C LEU A 70 9.18 7.21 -9.20
N LEU A 71 8.52 6.77 -10.27
CA LEU A 71 8.73 7.29 -11.62
C LEU A 71 8.37 8.77 -11.75
N ILE A 72 7.24 9.20 -11.16
CA ILE A 72 6.85 10.62 -11.07
C ILE A 72 7.95 11.44 -10.40
N SER A 73 8.49 10.95 -9.29
CA SER A 73 9.55 11.66 -8.56
C SER A 73 10.82 11.84 -9.43
N ILE A 74 11.16 10.82 -10.23
CA ILE A 74 12.29 10.87 -11.18
C ILE A 74 12.00 11.85 -12.33
N ILE A 75 10.82 11.77 -12.95
CA ILE A 75 10.40 12.67 -14.03
C ILE A 75 10.42 14.11 -13.53
N ASN A 76 9.90 14.36 -12.34
CA ASN A 76 9.86 15.67 -11.73
C ASN A 76 11.28 16.23 -11.46
N PHE A 77 12.20 15.39 -10.98
CA PHE A 77 13.61 15.77 -10.84
C PHE A 77 14.23 16.15 -12.19
N ILE A 78 14.07 15.31 -13.22
CA ILE A 78 14.57 15.57 -14.58
C ILE A 78 13.99 16.88 -15.12
N ASN A 79 12.67 17.10 -14.95
CA ASN A 79 11.99 18.28 -15.44
C ASN A 79 12.54 19.55 -14.79
N ASN A 80 12.78 19.53 -13.47
CA ASN A 80 13.37 20.65 -12.75
C ASN A 80 14.84 20.90 -13.11
N CYS A 81 15.61 19.85 -13.40
CA CYS A 81 16.98 19.99 -13.90
C CYS A 81 17.03 20.65 -15.28
N VAL A 82 16.14 20.25 -16.21
CA VAL A 82 16.08 20.83 -17.56
C VAL A 82 15.64 22.29 -17.52
N GLN A 83 14.72 22.66 -16.62
CA GLN A 83 14.28 24.04 -16.46
C GLN A 83 15.32 24.94 -15.75
N GLY A 84 16.39 24.37 -15.20
CA GLY A 84 17.51 25.13 -14.62
C GLY A 84 17.19 25.89 -13.32
N VAL A 85 16.05 25.62 -12.67
CA VAL A 85 15.63 26.35 -11.46
C VAL A 85 16.18 25.65 -10.21
N GLY A 86 17.37 26.06 -9.76
CA GLY A 86 18.13 25.39 -8.69
C GLY A 86 17.35 25.10 -7.40
N PHE A 87 16.53 26.05 -6.93
CA PHE A 87 15.67 25.84 -5.75
C PHE A 87 14.66 24.69 -5.95
N ARG A 88 14.08 24.57 -7.14
CA ARG A 88 13.10 23.51 -7.45
C ARG A 88 13.77 22.14 -7.59
N ILE A 89 15.03 22.10 -8.02
CA ILE A 89 15.85 20.87 -8.00
C ILE A 89 15.99 20.37 -6.57
N GLY A 90 16.38 21.24 -5.63
CA GLY A 90 16.48 20.87 -4.21
C GLY A 90 15.15 20.35 -3.64
N LEU A 91 14.03 21.03 -3.96
CA LEU A 91 12.70 20.58 -3.56
C LEU A 91 12.32 19.23 -4.19
N SER A 92 12.72 18.95 -5.43
CA SER A 92 12.46 17.65 -6.07
C SER A 92 13.20 16.49 -5.41
N VAL A 93 14.41 16.73 -4.88
CA VAL A 93 15.13 15.74 -4.07
C VAL A 93 14.44 15.54 -2.72
N ALA A 94 14.02 16.62 -2.05
CA ALA A 94 13.25 16.51 -0.81
C ALA A 94 11.93 15.75 -1.01
N PHE A 95 11.23 16.01 -2.12
CA PHE A 95 10.04 15.26 -2.51
C PHE A 95 10.34 13.78 -2.71
N PHE A 96 11.42 13.44 -3.42
CA PHE A 96 11.84 12.05 -3.60
C PHE A 96 12.03 11.33 -2.25
N ILE A 97 12.68 11.99 -1.29
CA ILE A 97 12.97 11.42 0.04
C ILE A 97 11.73 11.33 0.93
N LEU A 98 10.79 12.28 0.85
CA LEU A 98 9.65 12.35 1.75
C LEU A 98 8.41 11.60 1.23
N PHE A 99 8.07 11.79 -0.05
CA PHE A 99 6.83 11.25 -0.61
C PHE A 99 6.92 9.76 -0.97
N ASN A 100 8.08 9.26 -1.40
CA ASN A 100 8.22 7.83 -1.72
C ASN A 100 8.04 6.93 -0.49
N PRO A 101 8.64 7.24 0.69
CA PRO A 101 8.33 6.50 1.91
C PRO A 101 6.88 6.63 2.35
N PHE A 102 6.27 7.81 2.19
CA PHE A 102 4.86 8.00 2.55
C PHE A 102 3.93 7.15 1.68
N GLU A 103 4.15 7.11 0.36
CA GLU A 103 3.43 6.20 -0.54
C GLU A 103 3.76 4.73 -0.23
N GLY A 104 5.01 4.41 0.13
CA GLY A 104 5.39 3.07 0.58
C GLY A 104 4.63 2.63 1.83
N ILE A 105 4.40 3.53 2.79
CA ILE A 105 3.55 3.29 3.95
C ILE A 105 2.10 3.07 3.50
N CYS A 106 1.57 3.88 2.60
CA CYS A 106 0.21 3.72 2.08
C CYS A 106 0.02 2.37 1.36
N PHE A 107 0.98 1.98 0.53
CA PHE A 107 1.07 0.67 -0.11
C PHE A 107 1.02 -0.47 0.92
N TYR A 108 1.89 -0.41 1.93
CA TYR A 108 1.99 -1.47 2.94
C TYR A 108 0.74 -1.54 3.83
N GLN A 109 0.19 -0.39 4.24
CA GLN A 109 -1.07 -0.36 5.00
C GLN A 109 -2.24 -0.90 4.16
N GLY A 110 -2.27 -0.59 2.86
CA GLY A 110 -3.23 -1.16 1.93
C GLY A 110 -3.11 -2.68 1.89
N LEU A 111 -1.90 -3.21 1.68
CA LEU A 111 -1.64 -4.64 1.68
C LEU A 111 -2.12 -5.32 2.98
N LEU A 112 -1.80 -4.76 4.14
CA LEU A 112 -2.24 -5.28 5.44
C LEU A 112 -3.76 -5.21 5.62
N ALA A 113 -4.40 -4.13 5.17
CA ALA A 113 -5.84 -3.97 5.24
C ALA A 113 -6.60 -5.06 4.46
N PHE A 114 -6.01 -5.55 3.36
CA PHE A 114 -6.61 -6.63 2.58
C PHE A 114 -6.40 -8.03 3.16
N LEU A 115 -5.40 -8.21 4.03
CA LEU A 115 -4.95 -9.54 4.44
C LEU A 115 -5.27 -9.88 5.89
N ASP A 116 -5.40 -8.89 6.78
CA ASP A 116 -5.36 -9.18 8.22
C ASP A 116 -6.39 -8.42 9.07
N ASN A 117 -6.78 -7.17 8.75
CA ASN A 117 -7.41 -6.34 9.80
C ASN A 117 -8.28 -5.14 9.37
N ASP A 118 -9.47 -5.03 9.98
CA ASP A 118 -10.40 -3.88 9.84
C ASP A 118 -9.78 -2.57 10.36
N SER A 119 -8.95 -2.63 11.40
CA SER A 119 -8.31 -1.42 11.97
C SER A 119 -7.31 -0.78 11.01
N LYS A 120 -6.57 -1.60 10.25
CA LYS A 120 -5.63 -1.15 9.22
C LYS A 120 -6.36 -0.58 8.02
N PHE A 121 -7.55 -1.10 7.72
CA PHE A 121 -8.38 -0.59 6.64
C PHE A 121 -8.80 0.87 6.85
N LYS A 122 -9.20 1.25 8.08
CA LYS A 122 -9.51 2.65 8.40
C LYS A 122 -8.34 3.60 8.16
N ILE A 123 -7.14 3.18 8.58
CA ILE A 123 -5.90 3.96 8.37
C ILE A 123 -5.60 4.08 6.87
N TYR A 124 -5.64 2.96 6.14
CA TYR A 124 -5.41 2.95 4.69
C TYR A 124 -6.39 3.89 3.97
N LYS A 125 -7.69 3.83 4.29
CA LYS A 125 -8.70 4.71 3.69
C LYS A 125 -8.40 6.19 3.93
N ILE A 126 -8.03 6.57 5.16
CA ILE A 126 -7.66 7.96 5.47
C ILE A 126 -6.42 8.37 4.67
N LEU A 127 -5.38 7.52 4.65
CA LEU A 127 -4.15 7.78 3.90
C LEU A 127 -4.42 7.93 2.39
N SER A 128 -5.18 7.01 1.78
CA SER A 128 -5.52 7.06 0.36
C SER A 128 -6.33 8.30 -0.02
N VAL A 129 -7.28 8.74 0.82
CA VAL A 129 -8.03 9.98 0.56
C VAL A 129 -7.13 11.20 0.66
N LEU A 130 -6.33 11.32 1.73
CA LEU A 130 -5.40 12.44 1.90
C LEU A 130 -4.40 12.51 0.75
N LEU A 131 -3.84 11.36 0.38
CA LEU A 131 -2.87 11.26 -0.70
C LEU A 131 -3.50 11.60 -2.06
N GLY A 132 -4.72 11.13 -2.32
CA GLY A 132 -5.48 11.50 -3.52
C GLY A 132 -5.72 13.00 -3.62
N LEU A 133 -6.07 13.67 -2.51
CA LEU A 133 -6.22 15.13 -2.47
C LEU A 133 -4.89 15.84 -2.74
N PHE A 134 -3.77 15.37 -2.17
CA PHE A 134 -2.44 15.91 -2.48
C PHE A 134 -2.08 15.75 -3.95
N TYR A 135 -2.35 14.60 -4.55
CA TYR A 135 -2.07 14.35 -5.96
C TYR A 135 -2.92 15.22 -6.89
N ILE A 136 -4.19 15.44 -6.57
CA ILE A 136 -5.02 16.40 -7.31
C ILE A 136 -4.43 17.82 -7.20
N ALA A 137 -4.01 18.24 -6.02
CA ALA A 137 -3.39 19.54 -5.82
C ALA A 137 -2.08 19.69 -6.62
N PHE A 138 -1.25 18.64 -6.69
CA PHE A 138 -0.02 18.63 -7.47
C PHE A 138 -0.25 18.57 -8.99
N MET A 139 -1.30 17.87 -9.43
CA MET A 139 -1.71 17.85 -10.83
C MET A 139 -2.15 19.22 -11.33
N ILE A 140 -2.85 20.00 -10.49
CA ILE A 140 -3.39 21.30 -10.91
C ILE A 140 -2.33 22.39 -10.71
N GLY A 141 -1.73 22.46 -9.53
CA GLY A 141 -0.91 23.58 -9.10
C GLY A 141 0.53 23.58 -9.61
N ASP A 142 1.13 24.77 -9.62
CA ASP A 142 2.57 24.96 -9.77
C ASP A 142 3.18 25.28 -8.39
N PHE A 143 3.03 24.33 -7.46
CA PHE A 143 3.53 24.52 -6.09
C PHE A 143 4.93 23.93 -5.95
N GLY A 144 5.90 24.74 -5.51
CA GLY A 144 7.25 24.26 -5.21
C GLY A 144 7.95 23.65 -6.43
N ASN A 145 8.09 22.32 -6.44
CA ASN A 145 8.73 21.55 -7.50
C ASN A 145 7.76 20.95 -8.53
N PHE A 146 6.45 20.90 -8.28
CA PHE A 146 5.50 20.22 -9.16
C PHE A 146 5.27 20.98 -10.46
N ASN A 147 5.10 20.23 -11.55
CA ASN A 147 4.83 20.80 -12.86
C ASN A 147 3.41 20.44 -13.31
N GLY A 148 2.41 20.86 -12.52
CA GLY A 148 1.00 20.64 -12.82
C GLY A 148 0.52 21.42 -14.06
N PHE A 149 -0.76 21.25 -14.39
CA PHE A 149 -1.39 21.82 -15.59
C PHE A 149 -1.22 23.34 -15.73
N VAL A 150 -1.19 24.08 -14.61
CA VAL A 150 -0.99 25.55 -14.64
C VAL A 150 0.31 25.94 -15.32
N ARG A 151 1.36 25.11 -15.22
CA ARG A 151 2.70 25.41 -15.73
C ARG A 151 2.89 25.09 -17.21
N ILE A 152 1.96 24.35 -17.82
CA ILE A 152 2.04 23.91 -19.23
C ILE A 152 2.17 25.10 -20.21
N LYS A 153 1.60 26.26 -19.85
CA LYS A 153 1.67 27.46 -20.68
C LYS A 153 3.03 28.16 -20.65
N ASP A 154 3.82 27.94 -19.59
CA ASP A 154 5.04 28.71 -19.28
C ASP A 154 6.33 27.94 -19.60
N VAL A 155 6.24 26.74 -20.17
CA VAL A 155 7.40 25.86 -20.43
C VAL A 155 7.50 25.40 -21.89
N ASP A 156 8.73 25.12 -22.30
CA ASP A 156 9.08 24.59 -23.62
C ASP A 156 8.49 23.19 -23.87
N ALA A 157 8.52 22.76 -25.13
CA ALA A 157 7.88 21.52 -25.59
C ALA A 157 8.28 20.27 -24.80
N PHE A 158 9.57 20.11 -24.46
CA PHE A 158 10.05 18.91 -23.74
C PHE A 158 9.58 18.89 -22.27
N PRO A 159 9.86 19.91 -21.44
CA PRO A 159 9.28 20.01 -20.09
C PRO A 159 7.76 19.86 -20.09
N LYS A 160 7.06 20.44 -21.07
CA LYS A 160 5.60 20.35 -21.23
C LYS A 160 5.12 18.93 -21.38
N ALA A 161 5.78 18.13 -22.22
CA ALA A 161 5.45 16.72 -22.38
C ALA A 161 5.63 15.95 -21.07
N LEU A 162 6.72 16.23 -20.32
CA LEU A 162 6.93 15.63 -19.00
C LEU A 162 5.85 16.03 -18.00
N CYS A 163 5.40 17.29 -17.98
CA CYS A 163 4.28 17.74 -17.13
C CYS A 163 2.99 16.93 -17.39
N VAL A 164 2.69 16.67 -18.66
CA VAL A 164 1.50 15.90 -19.07
C VAL A 164 1.64 14.44 -18.63
N ILE A 165 2.80 13.81 -18.86
CA ILE A 165 3.06 12.42 -18.45
C ILE A 165 2.96 12.30 -16.92
N GLU A 166 3.57 13.23 -16.18
CA GLU A 166 3.51 13.30 -14.72
C GLU A 166 2.06 13.39 -14.22
N SER A 167 1.26 14.26 -14.83
CA SER A 167 -0.16 14.42 -14.51
C SER A 167 -0.98 13.16 -14.78
N ILE A 168 -0.71 12.47 -15.89
CA ILE A 168 -1.35 11.18 -16.22
C ILE A 168 -0.99 10.13 -15.16
N PHE A 169 0.27 10.06 -14.74
CA PHE A 169 0.69 9.10 -13.73
C PHE A 169 0.02 9.38 -12.39
N PHE A 170 -0.07 10.64 -11.95
CA PHE A 170 -0.81 11.00 -10.75
C PHE A 170 -2.28 10.57 -10.85
N PHE A 171 -2.93 10.83 -11.98
CA PHE A 171 -4.30 10.41 -12.22
C PHE A 171 -4.48 8.89 -12.12
N VAL A 172 -3.59 8.11 -12.75
CA VAL A 172 -3.62 6.64 -12.68
C VAL A 172 -3.44 6.16 -11.24
N VAL A 173 -2.52 6.76 -10.48
CA VAL A 173 -2.31 6.42 -9.07
C VAL A 173 -3.56 6.72 -8.23
N ILE A 174 -4.19 7.89 -8.44
CA ILE A 174 -5.47 8.24 -7.80
C ILE A 174 -6.52 7.15 -8.10
N VAL A 175 -6.70 6.78 -9.37
CA VAL A 175 -7.67 5.76 -9.79
C VAL A 175 -7.36 4.40 -9.14
N ILE A 176 -6.09 4.00 -9.06
CA ILE A 176 -5.66 2.78 -8.36
C ILE A 176 -6.08 2.82 -6.89
N HIS A 177 -5.77 3.90 -6.16
CA HIS A 177 -6.11 4.03 -4.73
C HIS A 177 -7.62 4.02 -4.50
N PHE A 178 -8.40 4.74 -5.32
CA PHE A 178 -9.86 4.71 -5.24
C PHE A 178 -10.42 3.32 -5.55
N TYR A 179 -9.92 2.65 -6.60
CA TYR A 179 -10.36 1.31 -6.98
C TYR A 179 -10.06 0.29 -5.87
N CYS A 180 -8.84 0.30 -5.32
CA CYS A 180 -8.45 -0.56 -4.22
C CYS A 180 -9.31 -0.26 -2.98
N THR A 181 -9.46 1.00 -2.57
CA THR A 181 -10.31 1.38 -1.43
C THR A 181 -11.77 0.94 -1.62
N TYR A 182 -12.33 1.09 -2.82
CA TYR A 182 -13.67 0.62 -3.16
C TYR A 182 -13.80 -0.92 -3.05
N LYS A 183 -12.82 -1.66 -3.58
CA LYS A 183 -12.79 -3.12 -3.50
C LYS A 183 -12.65 -3.61 -2.06
N ALA A 184 -11.82 -2.95 -1.28
CA ALA A 184 -11.66 -3.23 0.14
C ALA A 184 -12.96 -3.04 0.91
N HIS A 185 -13.68 -1.96 0.66
CA HIS A 185 -14.95 -1.70 1.34
C HIS A 185 -16.00 -2.78 1.01
N LYS A 186 -16.07 -3.23 -0.25
CA LYS A 186 -16.93 -4.38 -0.62
C LYS A 186 -16.52 -5.70 0.04
N TRP A 187 -15.26 -5.84 0.45
CA TRP A 187 -14.78 -7.01 1.17
C TRP A 187 -14.91 -6.89 2.69
N GLU A 188 -15.08 -5.68 3.22
CA GLU A 188 -15.50 -5.45 4.61
C GLU A 188 -16.88 -6.11 4.86
N ASP A 189 -17.73 -6.16 3.83
CA ASP A 189 -18.99 -6.92 3.84
C ASP A 189 -18.81 -8.46 3.71
N GLY A 190 -17.61 -8.93 3.29
CA GLY A 190 -16.97 -10.21 3.69
C GLY A 190 -16.63 -11.28 2.63
N PRO A 191 -15.33 -11.64 2.41
CA PRO A 191 -14.88 -12.99 2.00
C PRO A 191 -14.61 -13.94 3.17
N ALA A 192 -14.44 -13.43 4.40
CA ALA A 192 -14.40 -14.25 5.62
C ALA A 192 -15.75 -14.99 5.86
N LYS A 193 -16.87 -14.41 5.39
CA LYS A 193 -18.16 -15.10 5.29
C LYS A 193 -18.17 -16.22 4.23
N LEU A 194 -17.39 -16.08 3.15
CA LEU A 194 -17.30 -17.09 2.09
C LEU A 194 -16.45 -18.29 2.52
N LEU A 195 -15.33 -18.08 3.24
CA LEU A 195 -14.52 -19.17 3.80
C LEU A 195 -15.24 -19.89 4.94
N THR A 196 -15.92 -19.15 5.83
CA THR A 196 -16.77 -19.80 6.83
C THR A 196 -17.95 -20.53 6.19
N GLN A 197 -18.56 -20.03 5.11
CA GLN A 197 -19.59 -20.76 4.38
C GLN A 197 -19.06 -22.00 3.66
N SER A 198 -17.88 -21.95 3.03
CA SER A 198 -17.30 -23.12 2.35
C SER A 198 -16.91 -24.21 3.34
N ASP A 199 -16.33 -23.83 4.47
CA ASP A 199 -15.93 -24.77 5.52
C ASP A 199 -17.18 -25.37 6.18
N SER A 200 -18.20 -24.55 6.48
CA SER A 200 -19.50 -25.03 6.99
C SER A 200 -20.19 -25.99 6.04
N ALA A 201 -20.17 -25.70 4.73
CA ALA A 201 -20.76 -26.55 3.70
C ALA A 201 -20.00 -27.88 3.56
N SER A 202 -18.66 -27.85 3.66
CA SER A 202 -17.84 -29.07 3.60
C SER A 202 -18.07 -29.99 4.81
N VAL A 203 -18.18 -29.42 6.02
CA VAL A 203 -18.46 -30.17 7.25
C VAL A 203 -19.87 -30.76 7.22
N ALA A 204 -20.88 -29.98 6.82
CA ALA A 204 -22.24 -30.46 6.68
C ALA A 204 -22.39 -31.58 5.64
N SER A 205 -21.60 -31.56 4.56
CA SER A 205 -21.58 -32.63 3.56
C SER A 205 -20.99 -33.94 4.11
N LYS A 206 -19.97 -33.83 4.97
CA LYS A 206 -19.29 -34.96 5.59
C LYS A 206 -20.20 -35.66 6.60
N ASP A 207 -20.94 -34.89 7.40
CA ASP A 207 -21.90 -35.43 8.37
C ASP A 207 -23.07 -36.16 7.70
N ARG A 208 -23.59 -35.66 6.56
CA ARG A 208 -24.61 -36.38 5.77
C ARG A 208 -24.11 -37.69 5.19
N SER A 209 -22.85 -37.74 4.75
CA SER A 209 -22.29 -38.98 4.20
C SER A 209 -22.09 -40.06 5.27
N GLN A 210 -21.81 -39.67 6.53
CA GLN A 210 -21.67 -40.62 7.63
C GLN A 210 -23.01 -41.14 8.16
N SER A 211 -24.08 -40.32 8.13
CA SER A 211 -25.41 -40.75 8.57
C SER A 211 -26.10 -41.73 7.62
N GLN A 212 -25.76 -41.74 6.32
CA GLN A 212 -26.30 -42.72 5.37
C GLN A 212 -25.64 -44.10 5.45
N ILE A 213 -24.44 -44.22 6.03
CA ILE A 213 -23.71 -45.50 6.17
C ILE A 213 -24.21 -46.29 7.39
N SER A 214 -24.98 -45.67 8.29
CA SER A 214 -25.37 -46.23 9.59
C SER A 214 -26.83 -46.70 9.68
N GLN A 215 -27.56 -46.83 8.57
CA GLN A 215 -28.88 -47.48 8.57
C GLN A 215 -28.76 -48.97 8.20
N PRO A 216 -29.09 -49.89 9.14
CA PRO A 216 -29.10 -51.34 8.90
C PRO A 216 -30.28 -51.80 8.05
#